data_AF-A0A927D189-F1
#
_entry.id   AF-A0A927D189-F1
#
_cell.length_a   1.000
_cell.length_b   1.000
_cell.length_c   1.000
_cell.angle_alpha   90.00
_cell.angle_beta   90.00
_cell.angle_gamma   90.00
#
_symmetry.space_group_name_H-M   'P 1'
#
loop_
_entity.id
_entity.type
_entity.pdbx_description
1 polymer ?
#
loop_
_entity_poly.entity_id
_entity_poly.type
_entity_poly.pdbx_seq_one_letter_code
_entity_poly.pdbx_strand_id
1 'polypeptide(L)'
;MIGKDESIKIGGFGLKLKQSFSIVLAALLIYSLPLQTVFASEKEIELADEAKSAILIERDTGAILYSKNQDEQLSPASMTKIMTMLLIMEAIDKGELKWDEKIRTSEYAASMGGSQIFLEPGEEMTTDQMLQGIAIGSGNDASVAMAERLAGSEEAFVEQMNQKAKSLGLKNTNFQNATGLPTENHYSTAYDMAMMAKELLKHKDITKYTGTYESYLRENTDKKFWLVNTNRLVKFYPGVDGLKTGFTNEAKYCLTATAQKGNMRVIAVVFGADTPKTRNAQVTKMLDYAFAQYTTQPLYKKDVALKDVVVSKGTQKKVKVVTSEPISLLTKKGEDIKKYDVKVTAEKNVAAPVKKGDQLGTLKIMKDGKTIVESPIVAQETVNKATWWQLFKKSMGLFTHGGS
;
A
#
# COMPACT_ATOMS: atom_id res chain seq x y z
N MET A 1 16.55 39.39 105.95
CA MET A 1 15.35 39.55 105.10
C MET A 1 15.87 39.85 103.69
N ILE A 2 15.87 38.86 102.80
CA ILE A 2 14.91 38.66 101.69
C ILE A 2 14.98 39.78 100.64
N GLY A 3 15.23 39.37 99.38
CA GLY A 3 15.03 40.16 98.14
C GLY A 3 16.34 40.32 97.36
N LYS A 4 16.80 39.30 96.62
CA LYS A 4 16.58 39.07 95.17
C LYS A 4 16.88 40.29 94.30
N ASP A 5 18.06 40.24 93.67
CA ASP A 5 18.37 40.97 92.45
C ASP A 5 19.09 40.01 91.47
N GLU A 6 18.91 40.30 90.19
CA GLU A 6 19.09 39.45 89.02
C GLU A 6 20.55 39.00 88.74
N SER A 7 20.70 37.79 88.19
CA SER A 7 21.74 37.53 87.18
C SER A 7 21.39 36.36 86.25
N ILE A 8 21.73 36.58 85.00
CA ILE A 8 21.44 35.85 83.77
C ILE A 8 22.26 34.55 83.67
N LYS A 9 21.68 33.48 83.09
CA LYS A 9 22.43 32.53 82.27
C LYS A 9 21.69 32.16 80.98
N ILE A 10 22.40 32.42 79.89
CA ILE A 10 22.05 32.19 78.48
C ILE A 10 22.09 30.68 78.23
N GLY A 11 21.01 30.12 77.68
CA GLY A 11 20.92 28.72 77.30
C GLY A 11 20.27 28.54 75.93
N GLY A 12 21.04 28.01 74.97
CA GLY A 12 20.48 27.11 73.96
C GLY A 12 20.13 27.66 72.58
N PHE A 13 21.03 28.38 71.89
CA PHE A 13 20.90 28.66 70.45
C PHE A 13 21.86 27.82 69.58
N GLY A 14 22.15 26.58 69.99
CA GLY A 14 23.19 25.74 69.37
C GLY A 14 22.74 24.54 68.54
N LEU A 15 21.48 24.09 68.64
CA LEU A 15 21.08 22.79 68.06
C LEU A 15 20.12 22.84 66.87
N LYS A 16 19.39 23.94 66.62
CA LYS A 16 18.41 24.00 65.51
C LYS A 16 18.99 24.43 64.16
N LEU A 17 20.21 24.99 64.11
CA LEU A 17 20.83 25.45 62.85
C LEU A 17 21.53 24.33 62.07
N LYS A 18 22.01 23.26 62.73
CA LYS A 18 22.75 22.17 62.05
C LYS A 18 21.84 21.20 61.28
N GLN A 19 20.62 20.98 61.77
CA GLN A 19 19.64 20.12 61.10
C GLN A 19 19.03 20.80 59.86
N SER A 20 18.80 22.12 59.93
CA SER A 20 18.26 22.90 58.80
C SER A 20 19.30 23.10 57.69
N PHE A 21 20.59 23.26 58.02
CA PHE A 21 21.66 23.32 57.01
C PHE A 21 21.86 21.98 56.27
N SER A 22 21.74 20.85 56.97
CA SER A 22 21.91 19.52 56.35
C SER A 22 20.76 19.16 55.40
N ILE A 23 19.53 19.61 55.69
CA ILE A 23 18.37 19.40 54.81
C ILE A 23 18.45 20.29 53.57
N VAL A 24 18.92 21.54 53.70
CA VAL A 24 19.12 22.45 52.56
C VAL A 24 20.28 22.00 51.68
N LEU A 25 21.38 21.48 52.27
CA LEU A 25 22.51 20.94 51.50
C LEU A 25 22.14 19.63 50.78
N ALA A 26 21.34 18.76 51.41
CA ALA A 26 20.82 17.55 50.77
C ALA A 26 19.82 17.88 49.65
N ALA A 27 18.97 18.89 49.82
CA ALA A 27 18.06 19.35 48.78
C ALA A 27 18.79 20.01 47.59
N LEU A 28 19.89 20.73 47.85
CA LEU A 28 20.75 21.32 46.81
C LEU A 28 21.60 20.26 46.07
N LEU A 29 21.99 19.18 46.73
CA LEU A 29 22.68 18.04 46.12
C LEU A 29 21.77 17.17 45.25
N ILE A 30 20.46 17.15 45.53
CA ILE A 30 19.47 16.45 44.69
C ILE A 30 19.16 17.26 43.41
N TYR A 31 19.27 18.59 43.46
CA TYR A 31 19.05 19.47 42.29
C TYR A 31 20.27 19.61 41.36
N SER A 32 21.47 19.18 41.79
CA SER A 32 22.69 19.23 40.98
C SER A 32 22.99 17.92 40.25
N LEU A 33 22.16 16.88 40.41
CA LEU A 33 22.22 15.72 39.54
C LEU A 33 21.72 16.15 38.15
N PRO A 34 22.56 16.08 37.09
CA PRO A 34 22.05 16.26 35.75
C PRO A 34 20.96 15.21 35.54
N LEU A 35 19.72 15.65 35.25
CA LEU A 35 18.74 14.78 34.65
C LEU A 35 19.37 14.28 33.35
N GLN A 36 19.95 13.09 33.39
CA GLN A 36 20.22 12.35 32.18
C GLN A 36 18.84 12.04 31.62
N THR A 37 18.40 12.86 30.67
CA THR A 37 17.37 12.46 29.74
C THR A 37 17.92 11.25 29.01
N VAL A 38 17.59 10.07 29.52
CA VAL A 38 17.74 8.82 28.78
C VAL A 38 16.75 8.94 27.64
N PHE A 39 17.18 9.57 26.55
CA PHE A 39 16.61 9.30 25.25
C PHE A 39 16.87 7.82 25.02
N ALA A 40 15.87 6.99 25.32
CA ALA A 40 15.83 5.67 24.74
C ALA A 40 15.85 5.90 23.23
N SER A 41 17.04 5.72 22.63
CA SER A 41 17.16 5.57 21.19
C SER A 41 16.19 4.45 20.83
N GLU A 42 15.10 4.77 20.15
CA GLU A 42 14.30 3.74 19.48
C GLU A 42 15.29 3.02 18.59
N LYS A 43 15.69 1.81 19.01
CA LYS A 43 16.64 0.99 18.28
C LYS A 43 16.08 0.85 16.86
N GLU A 44 16.75 1.46 15.87
CA GLU A 44 16.34 1.33 14.49
C GLU A 44 16.21 -0.15 14.17
N ILE A 45 15.00 -0.55 13.80
CA ILE A 45 14.69 -1.96 13.53
C ILE A 45 15.33 -2.28 12.19
N GLU A 46 16.49 -2.93 12.21
CA GLU A 46 17.21 -3.26 11.00
C GLU A 46 16.68 -4.56 10.39
N LEU A 47 15.77 -4.45 9.40
CA LEU A 47 15.13 -5.60 8.74
C LEU A 47 15.69 -5.93 7.36
N ALA A 48 16.53 -5.06 6.78
CA ALA A 48 17.05 -5.17 5.42
C ALA A 48 18.51 -4.66 5.30
N ASP A 49 19.38 -5.07 6.23
CA ASP A 49 20.79 -4.64 6.32
C ASP A 49 21.59 -4.92 5.05
N GLU A 50 21.41 -6.10 4.45
CA GLU A 50 22.12 -6.56 3.26
C GLU A 50 21.35 -6.28 1.94
N ALA A 51 20.56 -5.21 1.92
CA ALA A 51 19.87 -4.70 0.74
C ALA A 51 20.25 -3.23 0.49
N LYS A 52 20.25 -2.78 -0.76
CA LYS A 52 20.48 -1.37 -1.10
C LYS A 52 19.31 -0.50 -0.67
N SER A 53 18.10 -0.93 -1.04
CA SER A 53 16.85 -0.31 -0.59
C SER A 53 15.78 -1.36 -0.29
N ALA A 54 14.85 -1.00 0.58
CA ALA A 54 13.74 -1.84 0.98
C ALA A 54 12.54 -1.03 1.47
N ILE A 55 11.35 -1.61 1.35
CA ILE A 55 10.13 -1.11 1.99
C ILE A 55 9.22 -2.27 2.36
N LEU A 56 8.50 -2.13 3.46
CA LEU A 56 7.45 -3.02 3.89
C LEU A 56 6.20 -2.18 4.17
N ILE A 57 5.10 -2.49 3.49
CA ILE A 57 3.82 -1.82 3.69
C ILE A 57 2.72 -2.82 4.01
N GLU A 58 1.70 -2.36 4.73
CA GLU A 58 0.40 -3.03 4.76
C GLU A 58 -0.45 -2.54 3.57
N ARG A 59 -1.01 -3.48 2.82
CA ARG A 59 -1.56 -3.24 1.47
C ARG A 59 -2.82 -2.38 1.49
N ASP A 60 -3.77 -2.68 2.38
CA ASP A 60 -5.08 -2.03 2.37
C ASP A 60 -4.98 -0.59 2.88
N THR A 61 -4.29 -0.39 4.00
CA THR A 61 -4.09 0.93 4.63
C THR A 61 -3.02 1.76 3.94
N GLY A 62 -2.05 1.13 3.26
CA GLY A 62 -0.87 1.81 2.73
C GLY A 62 0.15 2.22 3.79
N ALA A 63 -0.02 1.80 5.05
CA ALA A 63 0.90 2.14 6.12
C ALA A 63 2.28 1.54 5.88
N ILE A 64 3.32 2.37 5.96
CA ILE A 64 4.72 1.93 5.89
C ILE A 64 5.10 1.39 7.27
N LEU A 65 5.50 0.12 7.32
CA LEU A 65 5.92 -0.58 8.53
C LEU A 65 7.44 -0.58 8.70
N TYR A 66 8.17 -0.48 7.59
CA TYR A 66 9.62 -0.35 7.53
C TYR A 66 10.04 0.23 6.18
N SER A 67 11.11 1.02 6.16
CA SER A 67 11.70 1.58 4.95
C SER A 67 13.21 1.78 5.12
N LYS A 68 13.96 1.53 4.05
CA LYS A 68 15.39 1.83 3.91
C LYS A 68 15.63 2.34 2.50
N ASN A 69 16.14 3.57 2.35
CA ASN A 69 16.42 4.19 1.05
C ASN A 69 15.26 4.04 0.04
N GLN A 70 14.00 4.15 0.51
CA GLN A 70 12.84 3.68 -0.25
C GLN A 70 12.63 4.44 -1.58
N ASP A 71 13.16 5.65 -1.68
CA ASP A 71 13.08 6.56 -2.83
C ASP A 71 14.35 6.57 -3.70
N GLU A 72 15.34 5.71 -3.39
CA GLU A 72 16.56 5.56 -4.20
C GLU A 72 16.23 4.94 -5.57
N GLN A 73 16.61 5.64 -6.64
CA GLN A 73 16.40 5.19 -8.02
C GLN A 73 17.40 4.08 -8.35
N LEU A 74 16.88 2.90 -8.66
CA LEU A 74 17.64 1.69 -8.96
C LEU A 74 17.08 0.98 -10.18
N SER A 75 17.92 0.21 -10.87
CA SER A 75 17.50 -0.66 -11.96
C SER A 75 16.51 -1.73 -11.44
N PRO A 76 15.26 -1.76 -11.92
CA PRO A 76 14.23 -2.68 -11.43
C PRO A 76 14.38 -4.12 -11.96
N ALA A 77 15.19 -4.31 -13.01
CA ALA A 77 15.27 -5.56 -13.74
C ALA A 77 13.86 -6.11 -14.05
N SER A 78 13.67 -7.43 -14.02
CA SER A 78 12.34 -8.04 -14.29
C SER A 78 11.21 -7.67 -13.32
N MET A 79 11.44 -6.87 -12.27
CA MET A 79 10.31 -6.29 -11.51
C MET A 79 9.50 -5.30 -12.36
N THR A 80 10.06 -4.77 -13.45
CA THR A 80 9.34 -4.01 -14.48
C THR A 80 8.06 -4.72 -14.96
N LYS A 81 8.08 -6.05 -15.02
CA LYS A 81 6.92 -6.85 -15.44
C LYS A 81 5.72 -6.74 -14.49
N ILE A 82 5.87 -6.17 -13.30
CA ILE A 82 4.72 -5.80 -12.45
C ILE A 82 3.84 -4.78 -13.17
N MET A 83 4.43 -3.76 -13.81
CA MET A 83 3.69 -2.78 -14.62
C MET A 83 3.10 -3.44 -15.87
N THR A 84 3.86 -4.31 -16.53
CA THR A 84 3.37 -5.08 -17.69
C THR A 84 2.13 -5.90 -17.32
N MET A 85 2.19 -6.67 -16.23
CA MET A 85 1.04 -7.43 -15.72
C MET A 85 -0.11 -6.52 -15.30
N LEU A 86 0.16 -5.36 -14.71
CA LEU A 86 -0.88 -4.38 -14.35
C LEU A 86 -1.67 -3.93 -15.58
N LEU A 87 -1.00 -3.53 -16.65
CA LEU A 87 -1.68 -3.11 -17.88
C LEU A 87 -2.45 -4.25 -18.55
N ILE A 88 -1.91 -5.48 -18.53
CA ILE A 88 -2.63 -6.66 -19.03
C ILE A 88 -3.91 -6.90 -18.21
N MET A 89 -3.82 -6.89 -16.88
CA MET A 89 -4.97 -7.11 -16.01
C MET A 89 -6.03 -6.00 -16.16
N GLU A 90 -5.61 -4.75 -16.35
CA GLU A 90 -6.54 -3.65 -16.64
C GLU A 90 -7.25 -3.81 -17.99
N ALA A 91 -6.55 -4.26 -19.03
CA ALA A 91 -7.15 -4.53 -20.33
C ALA A 91 -8.20 -5.64 -20.24
N ILE A 92 -7.93 -6.67 -19.43
CA ILE A 92 -8.89 -7.75 -19.14
C ILE A 92 -10.12 -7.22 -18.40
N ASP A 93 -9.92 -6.45 -17.34
CA ASP A 93 -11.02 -5.89 -16.53
C ASP A 93 -11.93 -4.94 -17.33
N LYS A 94 -11.36 -4.23 -18.32
CA LYS A 94 -12.10 -3.36 -19.25
C LYS A 94 -12.78 -4.12 -20.40
N GLY A 95 -12.48 -5.42 -20.56
CA GLY A 95 -12.98 -6.23 -21.68
C GLY A 95 -12.28 -5.94 -23.02
N GLU A 96 -11.14 -5.24 -23.00
CA GLU A 96 -10.29 -4.96 -24.18
C GLU A 96 -9.44 -6.17 -24.58
N LEU A 97 -9.24 -7.11 -23.65
CA LEU A 97 -8.49 -8.34 -23.83
C LEU A 97 -9.26 -9.51 -23.19
N LYS A 98 -9.36 -10.64 -23.89
CA LYS A 98 -9.98 -11.87 -23.34
C LYS A 98 -8.93 -12.87 -22.89
N TRP A 99 -9.28 -13.69 -21.89
CA TRP A 99 -8.40 -14.74 -21.36
C TRP A 99 -8.01 -15.81 -22.39
N ASP A 100 -8.92 -16.15 -23.30
CA ASP A 100 -8.75 -17.16 -24.34
C ASP A 100 -8.28 -16.58 -25.69
N GLU A 101 -8.08 -15.26 -25.75
CA GLU A 101 -7.60 -14.59 -26.96
C GLU A 101 -6.22 -15.10 -27.35
N LYS A 102 -6.06 -15.44 -28.63
CA LYS A 102 -4.79 -15.89 -29.20
C LYS A 102 -3.92 -14.71 -29.56
N ILE A 103 -2.73 -14.67 -28.96
CA ILE A 103 -1.74 -13.62 -29.13
C ILE A 103 -0.63 -14.18 -30.01
N ARG A 104 -0.49 -13.61 -31.19
CA ARG A 104 0.51 -14.01 -32.18
C ARG A 104 1.85 -13.35 -31.88
N THR A 105 2.90 -14.14 -31.78
CA THR A 105 4.27 -13.65 -31.52
C THR A 105 4.88 -13.05 -32.79
N SER A 106 5.41 -11.83 -32.69
CA SER A 106 6.19 -11.20 -33.77
C SER A 106 7.62 -11.76 -33.83
N GLU A 107 8.34 -11.47 -34.93
CA GLU A 107 9.77 -11.75 -35.00
C GLU A 107 10.56 -10.98 -33.92
N TYR A 108 10.15 -9.76 -33.61
CA TYR A 108 10.79 -8.94 -32.58
C TYR A 108 10.62 -9.56 -31.19
N ALA A 109 9.39 -9.91 -30.80
CA ALA A 109 9.11 -10.58 -29.53
C ALA A 109 9.86 -11.92 -29.41
N ALA A 110 9.91 -12.71 -30.49
CA ALA A 110 10.66 -13.97 -30.50
C ALA A 110 12.19 -13.76 -30.38
N SER A 111 12.71 -12.63 -30.86
CA SER A 111 14.14 -12.29 -30.84
C SER A 111 14.67 -11.86 -29.47
N MET A 112 13.79 -11.66 -28.48
CA MET A 112 14.18 -11.19 -27.15
C MET A 112 15.23 -12.12 -26.52
N GLY A 113 16.12 -11.56 -25.70
CA GLY A 113 17.07 -12.35 -24.89
C GLY A 113 16.61 -12.49 -23.44
N GLY A 114 17.45 -13.07 -22.58
CA GLY A 114 17.18 -13.20 -21.14
C GLY A 114 16.24 -14.36 -20.80
N SER A 115 15.35 -14.17 -19.82
CA SER A 115 14.34 -15.18 -19.49
C SER A 115 13.26 -15.22 -20.57
N GLN A 116 13.00 -16.40 -21.14
CA GLN A 116 12.06 -16.59 -22.24
C GLN A 116 11.24 -17.86 -22.03
N ILE A 117 10.09 -17.92 -22.68
CA ILE A 117 9.32 -19.16 -22.87
C ILE A 117 9.56 -19.75 -24.27
N PHE A 118 10.49 -19.16 -25.02
CA PHE A 118 10.94 -19.55 -26.37
C PHE A 118 9.79 -19.60 -27.37
N LEU A 119 9.04 -18.49 -27.49
CA LEU A 119 8.04 -18.34 -28.54
C LEU A 119 8.70 -18.27 -29.92
N GLU A 120 8.13 -18.99 -30.89
CA GLU A 120 8.54 -18.90 -32.30
C GLU A 120 7.78 -17.78 -33.04
N PRO A 121 8.38 -17.14 -34.07
CA PRO A 121 7.65 -16.18 -34.90
C PRO A 121 6.37 -16.78 -35.48
N GLY A 122 5.25 -16.11 -35.24
CA GLY A 122 3.92 -16.56 -35.66
C GLY A 122 3.27 -17.61 -34.76
N GLU A 123 3.94 -18.09 -33.70
CA GLU A 123 3.31 -18.92 -32.68
C GLU A 123 2.18 -18.15 -31.98
N GLU A 124 1.11 -18.85 -31.62
CA GLU A 124 -0.03 -18.27 -30.90
C GLU A 124 -0.25 -18.95 -29.55
N MET A 125 -0.21 -18.16 -28.48
CA MET A 125 -0.61 -18.57 -27.13
C MET A 125 -1.81 -17.76 -26.65
N THR A 126 -2.62 -18.33 -25.75
CA THR A 126 -3.70 -17.55 -25.15
C THR A 126 -3.16 -16.47 -24.21
N THR A 127 -3.92 -15.41 -23.96
CA THR A 127 -3.63 -14.43 -22.91
C THR A 127 -3.28 -15.10 -21.57
N ASP A 128 -4.04 -16.12 -21.18
CA ASP A 128 -3.79 -16.92 -19.97
C ASP A 128 -2.39 -17.55 -19.97
N GLN A 129 -1.99 -18.18 -21.07
CA GLN A 129 -0.67 -18.78 -21.24
C GLN A 129 0.46 -17.73 -21.27
N MET A 130 0.22 -16.59 -21.92
CA MET A 130 1.16 -15.47 -21.93
C MET A 130 1.39 -14.92 -20.52
N LEU A 131 0.31 -14.69 -19.75
CA LEU A 131 0.39 -14.25 -18.35
C LEU A 131 1.12 -15.27 -17.47
N GLN A 132 0.86 -16.56 -17.66
CA GLN A 132 1.56 -17.64 -16.97
C GLN A 132 3.08 -17.61 -17.28
N GLY A 133 3.46 -17.42 -18.54
CA GLY A 133 4.85 -17.26 -18.97
C GLY A 133 5.53 -16.03 -18.36
N ILE A 134 4.83 -14.90 -18.28
CA ILE A 134 5.32 -13.64 -17.70
C ILE A 134 5.46 -13.76 -16.18
N ALA A 135 4.43 -14.23 -15.49
CA ALA A 135 4.37 -14.25 -14.04
C ALA A 135 5.29 -15.32 -13.43
N ILE A 136 5.30 -16.53 -13.99
CA ILE A 136 6.04 -17.68 -13.46
C ILE A 136 7.46 -17.72 -14.06
N GLY A 137 7.53 -17.79 -15.39
CA GLY A 137 8.79 -17.92 -16.14
C GLY A 137 9.55 -16.62 -16.35
N SER A 138 8.93 -15.46 -16.07
CA SER A 138 9.52 -14.15 -16.36
C SER A 138 9.84 -13.92 -17.84
N GLY A 139 9.08 -14.54 -18.75
CA GLY A 139 9.31 -14.51 -20.20
C GLY A 139 9.30 -13.10 -20.79
N ASN A 140 10.40 -12.70 -21.40
CA ASN A 140 10.59 -11.43 -22.09
C ASN A 140 9.85 -11.41 -23.43
N ASP A 141 9.94 -12.51 -24.18
CA ASP A 141 9.21 -12.76 -25.40
C ASP A 141 7.69 -12.63 -25.21
N ALA A 142 7.14 -13.28 -24.18
CA ALA A 142 5.73 -13.14 -23.83
C ALA A 142 5.37 -11.70 -23.42
N SER A 143 6.26 -10.99 -22.71
CA SER A 143 6.02 -9.60 -22.29
C SER A 143 5.94 -8.66 -23.49
N VAL A 144 6.84 -8.81 -24.46
CA VAL A 144 6.86 -7.99 -25.68
C VAL A 144 5.68 -8.33 -26.60
N ALA A 145 5.35 -9.61 -26.79
CA ALA A 145 4.19 -10.01 -27.59
C ALA A 145 2.88 -9.43 -27.02
N MET A 146 2.73 -9.41 -25.69
CA MET A 146 1.58 -8.79 -25.03
C MET A 146 1.59 -7.27 -25.16
N ALA A 147 2.77 -6.64 -25.07
CA ALA A 147 2.92 -5.20 -25.27
C ALA A 147 2.50 -4.78 -26.69
N GLU A 148 3.00 -5.47 -27.71
CA GLU A 148 2.63 -5.27 -29.11
C GLU A 148 1.13 -5.47 -29.32
N ARG A 149 0.53 -6.51 -28.73
CA ARG A 149 -0.92 -6.72 -28.84
C ARG A 149 -1.73 -5.59 -28.20
N LEU A 150 -1.33 -5.08 -27.05
CA LEU A 150 -2.11 -4.07 -26.31
C LEU A 150 -1.95 -2.65 -26.84
N ALA A 151 -0.78 -2.32 -27.39
CA ALA A 151 -0.45 -0.95 -27.80
C ALA A 151 -0.07 -0.79 -29.28
N GLY A 152 0.04 -1.88 -30.04
CA GLY A 152 0.49 -1.90 -31.43
C GLY A 152 2.01 -2.02 -31.58
N SER A 153 2.80 -1.58 -30.59
CA SER A 153 4.26 -1.77 -30.52
C SER A 153 4.75 -1.73 -29.06
N GLU A 154 5.98 -2.17 -28.80
CA GLU A 154 6.56 -2.07 -27.45
C GLU A 154 6.77 -0.61 -27.03
N GLU A 155 7.16 0.27 -27.95
CA GLU A 155 7.36 1.70 -27.66
C GLU A 155 6.07 2.37 -27.20
N ALA A 156 4.96 2.13 -27.92
CA ALA A 156 3.66 2.63 -27.53
C ALA A 156 3.20 2.04 -26.18
N PHE A 157 3.56 0.79 -25.90
CA PHE A 157 3.28 0.18 -24.60
C PHE A 157 4.10 0.82 -23.48
N VAL A 158 5.38 1.14 -23.70
CA VAL A 158 6.23 1.86 -22.75
C VAL A 158 5.68 3.26 -22.45
N GLU A 159 5.11 3.94 -23.44
CA GLU A 159 4.39 5.20 -23.19
C GLU A 159 3.20 4.99 -22.25
N GLN A 160 2.40 3.92 -22.44
CA GLN A 160 1.30 3.57 -21.53
C GLN A 160 1.81 3.21 -20.13
N MET A 161 2.93 2.49 -20.01
CA MET A 161 3.56 2.18 -18.71
C MET A 161 3.93 3.46 -17.96
N ASN A 162 4.53 4.42 -18.64
CA ASN A 162 4.94 5.70 -18.03
C ASN A 162 3.73 6.61 -17.74
N GLN A 163 2.69 6.59 -18.57
CA GLN A 163 1.42 7.27 -18.29
C GLN A 163 0.74 6.67 -17.05
N LYS A 164 0.74 5.34 -16.93
CA LYS A 164 0.22 4.63 -15.75
C LYS A 164 1.03 5.00 -14.51
N ALA A 165 2.36 4.99 -14.57
CA ALA A 165 3.22 5.42 -13.47
C ALA A 165 2.87 6.84 -12.99
N LYS A 166 2.72 7.80 -13.92
CA LYS A 166 2.28 9.17 -13.61
C LYS A 166 0.88 9.21 -12.97
N SER A 167 -0.07 8.43 -13.48
CA SER A 167 -1.44 8.38 -12.94
C SER A 167 -1.51 7.81 -11.52
N LEU A 168 -0.56 6.93 -11.17
CA LEU A 168 -0.39 6.37 -9.83
C LEU A 168 0.45 7.28 -8.91
N GLY A 169 0.96 8.41 -9.42
CA GLY A 169 1.80 9.34 -8.66
C GLY A 169 3.21 8.83 -8.38
N LEU A 170 3.71 7.88 -9.17
CA LEU A 170 5.06 7.30 -9.04
C LEU A 170 6.09 8.29 -9.60
N LYS A 171 6.73 9.05 -8.71
CA LYS A 171 7.58 10.19 -9.09
C LYS A 171 8.98 9.76 -9.53
N ASN A 172 9.41 8.57 -9.16
CA ASN A 172 10.79 8.10 -9.28
C ASN A 172 10.86 6.81 -10.11
N THR A 173 10.02 6.71 -11.14
CA THR A 173 9.94 5.55 -12.02
C THR A 173 9.91 6.01 -13.48
N ASN A 174 10.76 5.40 -14.31
CA ASN A 174 10.74 5.56 -15.75
C ASN A 174 11.04 4.21 -16.42
N PHE A 175 10.14 3.79 -17.29
CA PHE A 175 10.28 2.58 -18.10
C PHE A 175 10.80 2.92 -19.50
N GLN A 176 11.58 1.99 -20.05
CA GLN A 176 12.15 2.07 -21.40
C GLN A 176 11.88 0.82 -22.23
N ASN A 177 11.35 -0.24 -21.61
CA ASN A 177 10.94 -1.49 -22.24
C ASN A 177 9.94 -2.21 -21.30
N ALA A 178 9.25 -3.22 -21.81
CA ALA A 178 8.24 -4.00 -21.09
C ALA A 178 8.85 -5.13 -20.23
N THR A 179 10.16 -5.33 -20.31
CA THR A 179 10.83 -6.53 -19.79
C THR A 179 11.70 -6.28 -18.56
N GLY A 180 12.26 -5.08 -18.44
CA GLY A 180 13.31 -4.74 -17.48
C GLY A 180 14.70 -5.20 -17.91
N LEU A 181 14.95 -5.40 -19.20
CA LEU A 181 16.31 -5.55 -19.72
C LEU A 181 17.10 -4.25 -19.48
N PRO A 182 18.41 -4.32 -19.15
CA PRO A 182 19.23 -3.15 -18.90
C PRO A 182 19.21 -2.17 -20.07
N THR A 183 18.89 -0.93 -19.78
CA THR A 183 18.95 0.19 -20.72
C THR A 183 19.08 1.47 -19.91
N GLU A 184 19.71 2.49 -20.49
CA GLU A 184 19.83 3.79 -19.85
C GLU A 184 18.45 4.36 -19.50
N ASN A 185 18.39 5.15 -18.42
CA ASN A 185 17.15 5.81 -17.99
C ASN A 185 16.00 4.83 -17.63
N HIS A 186 16.28 3.56 -17.36
CA HIS A 186 15.26 2.59 -16.89
C HIS A 186 15.40 2.35 -15.38
N TYR A 187 14.56 3.00 -14.57
CA TYR A 187 14.67 2.95 -13.11
C TYR A 187 13.32 2.95 -12.41
N SER A 188 13.34 2.52 -11.15
CA SER A 188 12.23 2.62 -10.19
C SER A 188 12.80 2.73 -8.78
N THR A 189 11.94 2.84 -7.78
CA THR A 189 12.31 2.77 -6.36
C THR A 189 11.59 1.63 -5.63
N ALA A 190 12.00 1.35 -4.39
CA ALA A 190 11.30 0.39 -3.54
C ALA A 190 9.88 0.86 -3.23
N TYR A 191 9.68 2.15 -2.94
CA TYR A 191 8.38 2.76 -2.71
C TYR A 191 7.46 2.61 -3.93
N ASP A 192 7.93 3.01 -5.11
CA ASP A 192 7.12 2.98 -6.33
C ASP A 192 6.74 1.54 -6.72
N MET A 193 7.66 0.57 -6.53
CA MET A 193 7.36 -0.86 -6.72
C MET A 193 6.30 -1.37 -5.75
N ALA A 194 6.32 -0.93 -4.49
CA ALA A 194 5.29 -1.31 -3.52
C ALA A 194 3.92 -0.72 -3.89
N MET A 195 3.88 0.51 -4.42
CA MET A 195 2.64 1.13 -4.91
C MET A 195 2.11 0.43 -6.16
N MET A 196 2.98 0.08 -7.12
CA MET A 196 2.58 -0.72 -8.29
C MET A 196 2.04 -2.09 -7.89
N ALA A 197 2.69 -2.78 -6.95
CA ALA A 197 2.19 -4.06 -6.44
C ALA A 197 0.84 -3.89 -5.73
N LYS A 198 0.66 -2.82 -4.95
CA LYS A 198 -0.63 -2.50 -4.31
C LYS A 198 -1.73 -2.31 -5.35
N GLU A 199 -1.44 -1.63 -6.45
CA GLU A 199 -2.39 -1.45 -7.55
C GLU A 199 -2.70 -2.78 -8.25
N LEU A 200 -1.67 -3.54 -8.63
CA LEU A 200 -1.80 -4.84 -9.29
C LEU A 200 -2.64 -5.82 -8.45
N LEU A 201 -2.49 -5.78 -7.13
CA LEU A 201 -3.24 -6.65 -6.19
C LEU A 201 -4.72 -6.29 -6.03
N LYS A 202 -5.22 -5.25 -6.71
CA LYS A 202 -6.67 -5.03 -6.86
C LYS A 202 -7.29 -6.04 -7.84
N HIS A 203 -6.51 -6.56 -8.78
CA HIS A 203 -6.94 -7.55 -9.76
C HIS A 203 -6.83 -8.96 -9.18
N LYS A 204 -7.94 -9.50 -8.68
CA LYS A 204 -7.96 -10.72 -7.85
C LYS A 204 -7.34 -11.96 -8.49
N ASP A 205 -7.31 -12.04 -9.81
CA ASP A 205 -6.79 -13.21 -10.52
C ASP A 205 -5.26 -13.24 -10.62
N ILE A 206 -4.55 -12.12 -10.37
CA ILE A 206 -3.09 -12.07 -10.58
C ILE A 206 -2.32 -13.03 -9.66
N THR A 207 -2.81 -13.28 -8.44
CA THR A 207 -2.16 -14.19 -7.49
C THR A 207 -2.34 -15.65 -7.87
N LYS A 208 -3.28 -15.98 -8.76
CA LYS A 208 -3.36 -17.32 -9.37
C LYS A 208 -2.11 -17.64 -10.19
N TYR A 209 -1.52 -16.63 -10.84
CA TYR A 209 -0.29 -16.78 -11.61
C TYR A 209 0.95 -16.58 -10.73
N THR A 210 1.03 -15.43 -10.05
CA THR A 210 2.24 -15.07 -9.28
C THR A 210 2.44 -15.94 -8.02
N GLY A 211 1.38 -16.57 -7.52
CA GLY A 211 1.39 -17.55 -6.43
C GLY A 211 1.51 -19.00 -6.88
N THR A 212 1.62 -19.28 -8.18
CA THR A 212 1.89 -20.64 -8.68
C THR A 212 3.39 -20.91 -8.66
N TYR A 213 3.83 -22.00 -8.00
CA TYR A 213 5.26 -22.35 -7.92
C TYR A 213 5.82 -22.93 -9.21
N GLU A 214 5.08 -23.82 -9.86
CA GLU A 214 5.49 -24.44 -11.12
C GLU A 214 4.27 -24.74 -11.97
N SER A 215 4.47 -24.77 -13.28
CA SER A 215 3.42 -25.04 -14.23
C SER A 215 4.00 -25.46 -15.57
N TYR A 216 3.17 -25.73 -16.57
CA TYR A 216 3.62 -26.12 -17.90
C TYR A 216 2.91 -25.29 -18.97
N LEU A 217 3.66 -24.95 -20.01
CA LEU A 217 3.13 -24.50 -21.28
C LEU A 217 3.25 -25.62 -22.30
N ARG A 218 2.43 -25.55 -23.36
CA ARG A 218 2.46 -26.52 -24.47
C ARG A 218 2.36 -27.98 -24.00
N GLU A 219 1.60 -28.23 -22.92
CA GLU A 219 1.63 -29.49 -22.17
C GLU A 219 1.30 -30.73 -22.99
N ASN A 220 0.39 -30.60 -23.96
CA ASN A 220 -0.06 -31.70 -24.83
C ASN A 220 0.69 -31.73 -26.17
N THR A 221 1.91 -31.21 -26.23
CA THR A 221 2.74 -31.18 -27.44
C THR A 221 4.14 -31.74 -27.15
N ASP A 222 4.89 -32.04 -28.21
CA ASP A 222 6.31 -32.38 -28.15
C ASP A 222 7.19 -31.22 -27.64
N LYS A 223 6.67 -29.99 -27.66
CA LYS A 223 7.32 -28.77 -27.15
C LYS A 223 6.93 -28.43 -25.70
N LYS A 224 6.51 -29.40 -24.89
CA LYS A 224 6.14 -29.18 -23.47
C LYS A 224 7.24 -28.39 -22.74
N PHE A 225 6.87 -27.26 -22.15
CA PHE A 225 7.80 -26.34 -21.52
C PHE A 225 7.49 -26.17 -20.04
N TRP A 226 8.46 -26.46 -19.17
CA TRP A 226 8.30 -26.36 -17.72
C TRP A 226 8.59 -24.94 -17.24
N LEU A 227 7.61 -24.36 -16.56
CA LEU A 227 7.74 -23.07 -15.89
C LEU A 227 8.00 -23.28 -14.40
N VAL A 228 8.98 -22.55 -13.88
CA VAL A 228 9.31 -22.55 -12.46
C VAL A 228 9.38 -21.12 -11.96
N ASN A 229 8.61 -20.83 -10.92
CA ASN A 229 8.54 -19.50 -10.35
C ASN A 229 9.90 -19.10 -9.77
N THR A 230 10.41 -17.99 -10.29
CA THR A 230 11.65 -17.36 -9.82
C THR A 230 11.56 -16.94 -8.35
N ASN A 231 10.37 -16.63 -7.83
CA ASN A 231 10.11 -16.38 -6.42
C ASN A 231 9.92 -17.71 -5.67
N ARG A 232 11.01 -18.22 -5.10
CA ARG A 232 10.97 -19.46 -4.30
C ARG A 232 10.13 -19.35 -3.03
N LEU A 233 9.90 -18.14 -2.49
CA LEU A 233 9.12 -17.96 -1.27
C LEU A 233 7.66 -18.41 -1.43
N VAL A 234 7.13 -18.42 -2.65
CA VAL A 234 5.79 -18.97 -2.96
C VAL A 234 5.62 -20.41 -2.47
N LYS A 235 6.69 -21.22 -2.49
CA LYS A 235 6.66 -22.61 -2.00
C LYS A 235 7.05 -22.74 -0.53
N PHE A 236 7.92 -21.85 -0.04
CA PHE A 236 8.63 -22.05 1.25
C PHE A 236 8.17 -21.12 2.37
N TYR A 237 7.38 -20.09 2.09
CA TYR A 237 6.84 -19.18 3.10
C TYR A 237 5.30 -19.19 3.07
N PRO A 238 4.62 -19.64 4.13
CA PRO A 238 3.17 -19.67 4.19
C PRO A 238 2.53 -18.30 3.95
N GLY A 239 1.59 -18.25 3.02
CA GLY A 239 0.84 -17.04 2.69
C GLY A 239 1.50 -16.15 1.64
N VAL A 240 2.73 -16.43 1.19
CA VAL A 240 3.32 -15.75 0.02
C VAL A 240 2.66 -16.25 -1.26
N ASP A 241 2.10 -15.33 -2.03
CA ASP A 241 1.40 -15.59 -3.29
C ASP A 241 1.82 -14.64 -4.42
N GLY A 242 3.04 -14.09 -4.33
CA GLY A 242 3.61 -13.22 -5.37
C GLY A 242 4.77 -12.35 -4.87
N LEU A 243 5.21 -11.34 -5.63
CA LEU A 243 4.77 -11.00 -6.99
C LEU A 243 5.87 -11.29 -8.01
N LYS A 244 7.03 -10.64 -7.88
CA LYS A 244 8.03 -10.70 -8.97
C LYS A 244 9.45 -10.47 -8.48
N THR A 245 10.35 -11.35 -8.94
CA THR A 245 11.80 -11.18 -8.80
C THR A 245 12.39 -10.36 -9.96
N GLY A 246 13.56 -9.75 -9.71
CA GLY A 246 14.40 -9.13 -10.74
C GLY A 246 15.87 -9.46 -10.50
N PHE A 247 16.63 -9.68 -11.57
CA PHE A 247 18.08 -9.80 -11.51
C PHE A 247 18.73 -9.30 -12.80
N THR A 248 19.74 -8.46 -12.65
CA THR A 248 20.77 -8.11 -13.64
C THR A 248 22.08 -7.88 -12.89
N ASN A 249 23.20 -7.78 -13.59
CA ASN A 249 24.49 -7.48 -12.95
C ASN A 249 24.48 -6.12 -12.21
N GLU A 250 23.72 -5.17 -12.74
CA GLU A 250 23.52 -3.82 -12.20
C GLU A 250 22.55 -3.82 -11.00
N ALA A 251 21.36 -4.41 -11.18
CA ALA A 251 20.31 -4.42 -10.15
C ALA A 251 20.63 -5.34 -8.96
N LYS A 252 21.49 -6.35 -9.17
CA LYS A 252 21.66 -7.51 -8.27
C LYS A 252 20.31 -8.19 -8.02
N TYR A 253 20.13 -8.88 -6.89
CA TYR A 253 18.92 -9.66 -6.62
C TYR A 253 17.84 -8.80 -5.96
N CYS A 254 16.73 -8.62 -6.67
CA CYS A 254 15.58 -7.86 -6.23
C CYS A 254 14.33 -8.75 -6.09
N LEU A 255 13.36 -8.31 -5.29
CA LEU A 255 12.04 -8.94 -5.18
C LEU A 255 11.02 -7.97 -4.61
N THR A 256 9.87 -7.92 -5.27
CA THR A 256 8.62 -7.44 -4.70
C THR A 256 7.78 -8.66 -4.33
N ALA A 257 7.64 -8.92 -3.04
CA ALA A 257 6.87 -10.02 -2.48
C ALA A 257 5.55 -9.52 -1.89
N THR A 258 4.54 -10.37 -1.91
CA THR A 258 3.32 -10.17 -1.12
C THR A 258 3.01 -11.42 -0.33
N ALA A 259 2.45 -11.23 0.87
CA ALA A 259 1.95 -12.31 1.67
C ALA A 259 0.66 -11.91 2.37
N GLN A 260 -0.26 -12.86 2.54
CA GLN A 260 -1.50 -12.68 3.29
C GLN A 260 -1.62 -13.68 4.43
N LYS A 261 -1.96 -13.17 5.62
CA LYS A 261 -2.31 -13.97 6.80
C LYS A 261 -3.58 -13.41 7.44
N GLY A 262 -4.67 -14.19 7.36
CA GLY A 262 -5.99 -13.71 7.77
C GLY A 262 -6.41 -12.49 6.95
N ASN A 263 -6.79 -11.42 7.66
CA ASN A 263 -7.23 -10.15 7.04
C ASN A 263 -6.07 -9.21 6.68
N MET A 264 -4.83 -9.53 7.07
CA MET A 264 -3.68 -8.66 6.81
C MET A 264 -2.94 -9.14 5.57
N ARG A 265 -2.75 -8.24 4.60
CA ARG A 265 -1.82 -8.44 3.50
C ARG A 265 -0.70 -7.42 3.56
N VAL A 266 0.52 -7.88 3.36
CA VAL A 266 1.71 -7.04 3.29
C VAL A 266 2.38 -7.14 1.93
N ILE A 267 3.12 -6.10 1.59
CA ILE A 267 3.99 -6.04 0.42
C ILE A 267 5.39 -5.67 0.93
N ALA A 268 6.38 -6.48 0.58
CA ALA A 268 7.77 -6.29 0.95
C ALA A 268 8.62 -6.19 -0.33
N VAL A 269 9.37 -5.12 -0.48
CA VAL A 269 10.26 -4.89 -1.63
C VAL A 269 11.70 -4.83 -1.15
N VAL A 270 12.60 -5.51 -1.85
CA VAL A 270 14.05 -5.46 -1.67
C VAL A 270 14.70 -5.22 -3.02
N PHE A 271 15.63 -4.27 -3.07
CA PHE A 271 16.57 -4.10 -4.18
C PHE A 271 18.00 -4.41 -3.74
N GLY A 272 18.80 -4.91 -4.67
CA GLY A 272 20.25 -4.82 -4.55
C GLY A 272 20.90 -5.80 -3.57
N ALA A 273 20.26 -6.93 -3.23
CA ALA A 273 20.91 -7.94 -2.40
C ALA A 273 21.94 -8.74 -3.20
N ASP A 274 23.04 -9.16 -2.57
CA ASP A 274 24.17 -9.81 -3.26
C ASP A 274 23.88 -11.24 -3.73
N THR A 275 22.98 -11.94 -3.05
CA THR A 275 22.62 -13.33 -3.38
C THR A 275 21.11 -13.57 -3.30
N PRO A 276 20.56 -14.59 -4.00
CA PRO A 276 19.16 -14.99 -3.84
C PRO A 276 18.81 -15.39 -2.40
N LYS A 277 19.77 -15.98 -1.68
CA LYS A 277 19.61 -16.41 -0.28
C LYS A 277 19.44 -15.20 0.63
N THR A 278 20.33 -14.23 0.52
CA THR A 278 20.27 -12.96 1.25
C THR A 278 18.97 -12.23 0.94
N ARG A 279 18.65 -12.07 -0.35
CA ARG A 279 17.38 -11.48 -0.82
C ARG A 279 16.16 -12.12 -0.15
N ASN A 280 16.08 -13.45 -0.18
CA ASN A 280 14.97 -14.19 0.43
C ASN A 280 14.93 -14.00 1.95
N ALA A 281 16.08 -14.03 2.63
CA ALA A 281 16.17 -13.85 4.07
C ALA A 281 15.68 -12.47 4.52
N GLN A 282 16.09 -11.40 3.83
CA GLN A 282 15.65 -10.03 4.13
C GLN A 282 14.14 -9.86 3.94
N VAL A 283 13.57 -10.41 2.86
CA VAL A 283 12.11 -10.40 2.65
C VAL A 283 11.39 -11.19 3.73
N THR A 284 11.83 -12.42 4.04
CA THR A 284 11.26 -13.24 5.12
C THR A 284 11.27 -12.50 6.46
N LYS A 285 12.39 -11.86 6.82
CA LYS A 285 12.53 -11.07 8.06
C LYS A 285 11.51 -9.93 8.14
N MET A 286 11.29 -9.22 7.03
CA MET A 286 10.26 -8.18 6.94
C MET A 286 8.84 -8.73 7.08
N LEU A 287 8.52 -9.84 6.41
CA LEU A 287 7.20 -10.49 6.51
C LEU A 287 6.93 -10.98 7.94
N ASP A 288 7.91 -11.65 8.56
CA ASP A 288 7.81 -12.14 9.94
C ASP A 288 7.62 -11.01 10.93
N TYR A 289 8.37 -9.91 10.77
CA TYR A 289 8.18 -8.70 11.57
C TYR A 289 6.75 -8.17 11.45
N ALA A 290 6.23 -8.02 10.23
CA ALA A 290 4.89 -7.49 10.00
C ALA A 290 3.82 -8.33 10.70
N PHE A 291 3.86 -9.65 10.47
CA PHE A 291 2.88 -10.58 11.01
C PHE A 291 3.09 -10.89 12.49
N ALA A 292 4.26 -10.59 13.07
CA ALA A 292 4.48 -10.67 14.52
C ALA A 292 3.91 -9.45 15.24
N GLN A 293 4.12 -8.26 14.69
CA GLN A 293 3.84 -7.00 15.38
C GLN A 293 2.44 -6.45 15.13
N TYR A 294 1.84 -6.75 13.98
CA TYR A 294 0.63 -6.07 13.54
C TYR A 294 -0.51 -7.04 13.20
N THR A 295 -1.72 -6.46 13.13
CA THR A 295 -2.91 -7.10 12.58
C THR A 295 -3.77 -6.05 11.88
N THR A 296 -4.47 -6.45 10.82
CA THR A 296 -5.43 -5.60 10.10
C THR A 296 -6.84 -6.05 10.42
N GLN A 297 -7.71 -5.09 10.76
CA GLN A 297 -9.13 -5.30 11.01
C GLN A 297 -9.96 -4.59 9.93
N PRO A 298 -10.73 -5.32 9.11
CA PRO A 298 -11.63 -4.70 8.16
C PRO A 298 -12.81 -4.07 8.91
N LEU A 299 -13.01 -2.76 8.76
CA LEU A 299 -14.07 -2.04 9.47
C LEU A 299 -15.28 -1.76 8.59
N TYR A 300 -15.04 -1.35 7.35
CA TYR A 300 -16.11 -1.06 6.39
C TYR A 300 -15.80 -1.71 5.05
N LYS A 301 -16.84 -2.28 4.42
CA LYS A 301 -16.78 -2.65 3.00
C LYS A 301 -16.99 -1.39 2.15
N LYS A 302 -16.76 -1.52 0.83
CA LYS A 302 -17.20 -0.51 -0.14
C LYS A 302 -18.72 -0.38 -0.13
N ASP A 303 -19.23 0.81 -0.44
CA ASP A 303 -20.66 1.12 -0.60
C ASP A 303 -21.49 0.95 0.69
N VAL A 304 -20.86 1.01 1.88
CA VAL A 304 -21.57 1.00 3.17
C VAL A 304 -22.18 2.37 3.41
N ALA A 305 -23.50 2.44 3.58
CA ALA A 305 -24.21 3.68 3.87
C ALA A 305 -23.91 4.22 5.26
N LEU A 306 -23.55 5.51 5.35
CA LEU A 306 -23.12 6.16 6.59
C LEU A 306 -24.10 7.25 7.05
N LYS A 307 -24.47 8.17 6.16
CA LYS A 307 -25.32 9.34 6.44
C LYS A 307 -26.17 9.71 5.23
N ASP A 308 -27.17 10.56 5.45
CA ASP A 308 -27.89 11.23 4.36
C ASP A 308 -27.42 12.68 4.26
N VAL A 309 -27.27 13.17 3.03
CA VAL A 309 -26.96 14.58 2.70
C VAL A 309 -28.17 15.19 2.01
N VAL A 310 -28.57 16.41 2.40
CA VAL A 310 -29.70 17.11 1.77
C VAL A 310 -29.30 17.60 0.37
N VAL A 311 -30.17 17.39 -0.62
CA VAL A 311 -29.96 17.85 -1.99
C VAL A 311 -30.98 18.93 -2.35
N SER A 312 -30.49 20.16 -2.49
CA SER A 312 -31.27 21.32 -2.92
C SER A 312 -31.55 21.29 -4.42
N LYS A 313 -32.78 21.62 -4.81
CA LYS A 313 -33.25 21.63 -6.21
C LYS A 313 -33.09 20.28 -6.94
N GLY A 314 -32.98 19.19 -6.18
CA GLY A 314 -32.87 17.84 -6.70
C GLY A 314 -34.22 17.18 -6.95
N THR A 315 -34.23 16.24 -7.90
CA THR A 315 -35.30 15.25 -8.10
C THR A 315 -35.63 14.56 -6.77
N GLN A 316 -34.59 14.16 -6.03
CA GLN A 316 -34.66 13.67 -4.65
C GLN A 316 -34.28 14.76 -3.64
N LYS A 317 -34.81 14.70 -2.41
CA LYS A 317 -34.50 15.67 -1.33
C LYS A 317 -33.20 15.33 -0.57
N LYS A 318 -32.74 14.09 -0.66
CA LYS A 318 -31.57 13.57 0.03
C LYS A 318 -30.82 12.60 -0.88
N VAL A 319 -29.53 12.42 -0.62
CA VAL A 319 -28.70 11.36 -1.19
C VAL A 319 -27.94 10.69 -0.06
N LYS A 320 -27.83 9.37 -0.10
CA LYS A 320 -27.01 8.60 0.84
C LYS A 320 -25.53 8.80 0.50
N VAL A 321 -24.71 9.01 1.52
CA VAL A 321 -23.26 8.95 1.39
C VAL A 321 -22.74 7.61 1.89
N VAL A 322 -21.90 6.99 1.07
CA VAL A 322 -21.34 5.66 1.28
C VAL A 322 -19.81 5.71 1.32
N THR A 323 -19.18 4.67 1.88
CA THR A 323 -17.73 4.47 1.75
C THR A 323 -17.34 4.28 0.28
N SER A 324 -16.36 5.03 -0.19
CA SER A 324 -15.87 4.95 -1.58
C SER A 324 -15.07 3.68 -1.88
N GLU A 325 -14.47 3.11 -0.83
CA GLU A 325 -13.59 1.94 -0.87
C GLU A 325 -13.71 1.15 0.45
N PRO A 326 -13.21 -0.11 0.51
CA PRO A 326 -13.07 -0.83 1.77
C PRO A 326 -12.12 -0.09 2.72
N ILE A 327 -12.48 0.01 4.00
CA ILE A 327 -11.70 0.70 5.02
C ILE A 327 -11.25 -0.32 6.07
N SER A 328 -9.93 -0.44 6.21
CA SER A 328 -9.27 -1.32 7.17
C SER A 328 -8.50 -0.49 8.19
N LEU A 329 -8.35 -1.03 9.40
CA LEU A 329 -7.55 -0.45 10.47
C LEU A 329 -6.39 -1.37 10.80
N LEU A 330 -5.17 -0.85 10.66
CA LEU A 330 -3.95 -1.49 11.11
C LEU A 330 -3.70 -1.14 12.58
N THR A 331 -3.48 -2.15 13.42
CA THR A 331 -3.11 -1.96 14.83
C THR A 331 -1.91 -2.84 15.20
N LYS A 332 -1.23 -2.50 16.30
CA LYS A 332 -0.29 -3.45 16.91
C LYS A 332 -1.08 -4.61 17.51
N LYS A 333 -0.50 -5.81 17.51
CA LYS A 333 -1.14 -6.97 18.14
C LYS A 333 -1.40 -6.72 19.63
N GLY A 334 -2.57 -7.12 20.09
CA GLY A 334 -3.02 -6.93 21.47
C GLY A 334 -3.55 -5.53 21.76
N GLU A 335 -3.55 -4.63 20.78
CA GLU A 335 -4.13 -3.30 20.94
C GLU A 335 -5.67 -3.32 20.92
N ASP A 336 -6.30 -2.66 21.89
CA ASP A 336 -7.75 -2.54 21.97
C ASP A 336 -8.29 -1.55 20.93
N ILE A 337 -9.14 -2.04 20.04
CA ILE A 337 -9.80 -1.28 18.98
C ILE A 337 -10.73 -0.20 19.55
N LYS A 338 -11.21 -0.34 20.79
CA LYS A 338 -12.05 0.68 21.46
C LYS A 338 -11.34 2.01 21.69
N LYS A 339 -10.02 2.05 21.55
CA LYS A 339 -9.22 3.29 21.62
C LYS A 339 -9.31 4.14 20.35
N TYR A 340 -10.00 3.65 19.31
CA TYR A 340 -10.13 4.32 18.03
C TYR A 340 -11.54 4.90 17.86
N ASP A 341 -11.60 6.21 17.60
CA ASP A 341 -12.84 6.93 17.36
C ASP A 341 -13.09 7.08 15.86
N VAL A 342 -14.31 6.77 15.40
CA VAL A 342 -14.72 6.97 14.02
C VAL A 342 -15.53 8.26 13.89
N LYS A 343 -15.04 9.21 13.09
CA LYS A 343 -15.71 10.47 12.80
C LYS A 343 -16.08 10.58 11.33
N VAL A 344 -17.39 10.62 11.06
CA VAL A 344 -17.92 10.83 9.71
C VAL A 344 -18.38 12.28 9.56
N THR A 345 -17.71 13.03 8.69
CA THR A 345 -18.06 14.41 8.32
C THR A 345 -18.66 14.40 6.92
N ALA A 346 -19.87 14.89 6.75
CA ALA A 346 -20.54 14.99 5.45
C ALA A 346 -21.08 16.41 5.27
N GLU A 347 -21.15 16.87 4.01
CA GLU A 347 -21.81 18.10 3.65
C GLU A 347 -23.26 18.09 4.12
N LYS A 348 -23.73 19.21 4.67
CA LYS A 348 -25.12 19.27 5.18
C LYS A 348 -26.13 19.43 4.04
N ASN A 349 -25.78 20.23 3.04
CA ASN A 349 -26.64 20.56 1.91
C ASN A 349 -25.81 20.80 0.65
N VAL A 350 -26.15 20.12 -0.43
CA VAL A 350 -25.52 20.26 -1.75
C VAL A 350 -26.55 20.57 -2.83
N ALA A 351 -26.17 21.33 -3.85
CA ALA A 351 -27.06 21.66 -4.95
C ALA A 351 -27.02 20.58 -6.06
N ALA A 352 -28.17 20.26 -6.65
CA ALA A 352 -28.23 19.37 -7.80
C ALA A 352 -27.62 20.02 -9.08
N PRO A 353 -27.00 19.23 -9.98
CA PRO A 353 -26.91 17.77 -9.92
C PRO A 353 -25.79 17.28 -8.99
N VAL A 354 -26.06 16.18 -8.30
CA VAL A 354 -25.05 15.37 -7.62
C VAL A 354 -24.90 14.09 -8.43
N LYS A 355 -23.71 13.72 -8.85
CA LYS A 355 -23.45 12.46 -9.57
C LYS A 355 -23.07 11.37 -8.58
N LYS A 356 -23.43 10.13 -8.90
CA LYS A 356 -22.89 8.95 -8.20
C LYS A 356 -21.36 9.04 -8.19
N GLY A 357 -20.77 8.86 -7.01
CA GLY A 357 -19.32 8.95 -6.82
C GLY A 357 -18.80 10.36 -6.47
N ASP A 358 -19.63 11.40 -6.51
CA ASP A 358 -19.20 12.73 -6.04
C ASP A 358 -18.83 12.65 -4.56
N GLN A 359 -17.67 13.20 -4.19
CA GLN A 359 -17.25 13.26 -2.80
C GLN A 359 -18.12 14.26 -2.04
N LEU A 360 -18.78 13.79 -0.99
CA LEU A 360 -19.70 14.59 -0.17
C LEU A 360 -19.24 14.64 1.30
N GLY A 361 -18.01 14.23 1.58
CA GLY A 361 -17.45 14.24 2.91
C GLY A 361 -16.26 13.32 3.08
N THR A 362 -15.94 13.03 4.34
CA THR A 362 -14.82 12.18 4.75
C THR A 362 -15.16 11.36 5.99
N LEU A 363 -14.71 10.10 6.02
CA LEU A 363 -14.60 9.28 7.22
C LEU A 363 -13.17 9.33 7.75
N LYS A 364 -13.00 9.67 9.02
CA LYS A 364 -11.73 9.66 9.74
C LYS A 364 -11.77 8.65 10.88
N ILE A 365 -10.73 7.84 11.01
CA ILE A 365 -10.49 7.01 12.20
C ILE A 365 -9.36 7.67 12.97
N MET A 366 -9.61 8.00 14.23
CA MET A 366 -8.71 8.76 15.08
C MET A 366 -8.28 7.93 16.28
N LYS A 367 -7.07 8.18 16.76
CA LYS A 367 -6.54 7.66 18.02
C LYS A 367 -5.77 8.77 18.72
N ASP A 368 -6.05 9.00 20.00
CA ASP A 368 -5.39 10.04 20.80
C ASP A 368 -5.42 11.43 20.11
N GLY A 369 -6.53 11.75 19.44
CA GLY A 369 -6.70 12.99 18.67
C GLY A 369 -5.99 13.06 17.32
N LYS A 370 -5.20 12.05 16.93
CA LYS A 370 -4.51 11.97 15.64
C LYS A 370 -5.32 11.14 14.65
N THR A 371 -5.43 11.61 13.41
CA THR A 371 -6.07 10.84 12.33
C THR A 371 -5.12 9.73 11.87
N ILE A 372 -5.58 8.49 11.93
CA ILE A 372 -4.85 7.28 11.53
C ILE A 372 -5.27 6.84 10.13
N VAL A 373 -6.58 6.91 9.85
CA VAL A 373 -7.14 6.58 8.53
C VAL A 373 -8.07 7.70 8.10
N GLU A 374 -7.98 8.08 6.83
CA GLU A 374 -8.85 9.06 6.21
C GLU A 374 -9.29 8.52 4.85
N SER A 375 -10.61 8.43 4.62
CA SER A 375 -11.17 7.94 3.36
C SER A 375 -12.36 8.79 2.93
N PRO A 376 -12.47 9.14 1.63
CA PRO A 376 -13.59 9.92 1.13
C PRO A 376 -14.89 9.12 1.18
N ILE A 377 -15.99 9.81 1.46
CA ILE A 377 -17.33 9.25 1.35
C ILE A 377 -18.06 9.92 0.20
N VAL A 378 -18.78 9.13 -0.58
CA VAL A 378 -19.28 9.53 -1.89
C VAL A 378 -20.78 9.33 -2.01
N ALA A 379 -21.41 10.08 -2.91
CA ALA A 379 -22.81 9.91 -3.23
C ALA A 379 -23.09 8.51 -3.79
N GLN A 380 -24.06 7.80 -3.20
CA GLN A 380 -24.44 6.44 -3.64
C GLN A 380 -25.07 6.43 -5.05
N GLU A 381 -25.73 7.52 -5.43
CA GLU A 381 -26.51 7.63 -6.65
C GLU A 381 -26.53 9.05 -7.21
N THR A 382 -26.91 9.18 -8.48
CA THR A 382 -27.05 10.49 -9.15
C THR A 382 -28.39 11.11 -8.81
N VAL A 383 -28.38 12.35 -8.29
CA VAL A 383 -29.57 13.18 -8.08
C VAL A 383 -29.56 14.33 -9.10
N ASN A 384 -30.38 14.20 -10.14
CA ASN A 384 -30.54 15.23 -11.17
C ASN A 384 -31.28 16.46 -10.65
N LYS A 385 -31.13 17.59 -11.35
CA LYS A 385 -31.96 18.80 -11.12
C LYS A 385 -33.43 18.46 -11.31
N ALA A 386 -34.27 18.87 -10.35
CA ALA A 386 -35.72 18.79 -10.51
C ALA A 386 -36.20 19.76 -11.59
N THR A 387 -37.23 19.36 -12.33
CA THR A 387 -37.89 20.27 -13.27
C THR A 387 -38.73 21.32 -12.52
N TRP A 388 -39.01 22.46 -13.16
CA TRP A 388 -39.85 23.52 -12.59
C TRP A 388 -41.20 23.00 -12.06
N TRP A 389 -41.85 22.09 -12.81
CA TRP A 389 -43.09 21.44 -12.39
C TRP A 389 -42.94 20.58 -11.12
N GLN A 390 -41.82 19.88 -10.95
CA GLN A 390 -41.55 19.09 -9.75
C GLN A 390 -41.25 19.96 -8.53
N LEU A 391 -40.57 21.09 -8.72
CA LEU A 391 -40.35 22.08 -7.66
C LEU A 391 -41.66 22.73 -7.24
N PHE A 392 -42.50 23.13 -8.21
CA PHE A 392 -43.82 23.71 -7.95
C PHE A 392 -44.74 22.76 -7.19
N LYS A 393 -44.85 21.49 -7.61
CA LYS A 393 -45.62 20.46 -6.87
C LYS A 393 -45.10 20.23 -5.45
N LYS A 394 -43.77 20.23 -5.25
CA LYS A 394 -43.18 20.12 -3.90
C LYS A 394 -43.55 21.30 -3.01
N SER A 395 -43.57 22.52 -3.55
CA SER A 395 -43.99 23.71 -2.82
C SER A 395 -45.49 23.68 -2.48
N MET A 396 -46.37 23.31 -3.41
CA MET A 396 -47.82 23.22 -3.14
C MET A 396 -48.19 22.06 -2.20
N GLY A 397 -47.46 20.94 -2.23
CA GLY A 397 -47.65 19.82 -1.30
C GLY A 397 -47.31 20.17 0.15
N LEU A 398 -46.40 21.11 0.39
CA LEU A 398 -46.12 21.66 1.73
C LEU A 398 -47.27 22.52 2.27
N PHE A 399 -48.05 23.18 1.39
CA PHE A 399 -49.22 23.98 1.79
C PHE A 399 -50.46 23.13 2.11
N THR A 400 -50.53 21.88 1.66
CA THR A 400 -51.69 20.99 1.92
C THR A 400 -51.52 20.11 3.16
N HIS A 401 -50.31 19.95 3.69
CA HIS A 401 -50.02 19.17 4.90
C HIS A 401 -49.62 20.02 6.12
N GLY A 402 -49.60 21.35 6.00
CA GLY A 402 -49.33 22.28 7.10
C GLY A 402 -50.59 22.81 7.80
N GLY A 403 -51.75 22.18 7.58
CA GLY A 403 -53.06 22.63 8.04
C GLY A 403 -53.84 21.59 8.86
N SER A 404 -53.15 20.69 9.56
CA SER A 404 -53.74 19.72 10.48
C SER A 404 -52.84 19.48 11.68
#